data_AF-A0A1Y5R748-F1
#
_entry.id   AF-A0A1Y5R748-F1
#
_cell.length_a   1.000
_cell.length_b   1.000
_cell.length_c   1.000
_cell.angle_alpha   90.00
_cell.angle_beta   90.00
_cell.angle_gamma   90.00
#
_symmetry.space_group_name_H-M   'P 1'
#
loop_
_entity.id
_entity.type
_entity.pdbx_description
1 polymer ?
#
loop_
_entity_poly.entity_id
_entity_poly.type
_entity_poly.pdbx_seq_one_letter_code
_entity_poly.pdbx_strand_id
1 'polypeptide(L)'
;MTANAGSSADLYLFDESVPAEAGHGFQSECPPDKKVKVEDLFNFSRKRGDFQASIVAALLALFFLVFFGSQTGWDARKLPDDMGTYVAYQFGLADIEGRVTRLGRIVKQSWVAPLLCLIILVPAALWNLRASWKETTWRKRFLLPTSAYFELTKYVAALEYVAYFIGYTLIVPILGYLVSTLILGTYLTWRLGYRSPRWIMTGFLSSVAVVLAFRTFLQIKTPLNIWLYDQLPDATRAFMLTYF
;
A
#
# COMPACT_ATOMS: atom_id res chain seq x y z
N MET A 1 6.30 -38.45 65.36
CA MET A 1 5.54 -39.45 64.59
C MET A 1 5.65 -39.08 63.12
N THR A 2 6.65 -39.62 62.43
CA THR A 2 6.91 -39.39 61.01
C THR A 2 5.98 -40.27 60.19
N ALA A 3 4.96 -39.68 59.58
CA ALA A 3 4.09 -40.39 58.65
C ALA A 3 4.91 -40.83 57.43
N ASN A 4 4.92 -42.14 57.19
CA ASN A 4 5.70 -42.81 56.17
C ASN A 4 5.17 -42.41 54.78
N ALA A 5 5.96 -41.67 53.99
CA ALA A 5 5.58 -41.18 52.67
C ALA A 5 5.44 -42.29 51.59
N GLY A 6 5.68 -43.55 51.96
CA GLY A 6 5.60 -44.69 51.04
C GLY A 6 4.20 -45.22 50.76
N SER A 7 3.15 -44.77 51.45
CA SER A 7 1.83 -45.42 51.37
C SER A 7 0.95 -44.98 50.18
N SER A 8 1.20 -43.83 49.55
CA SER A 8 0.33 -43.31 48.49
C SER A 8 0.75 -43.71 47.08
N ALA A 9 2.00 -44.14 46.88
CA ALA A 9 2.49 -44.59 45.58
C ALA A 9 1.96 -45.99 45.21
N ASP A 10 1.78 -46.87 46.19
CA ASP A 10 1.30 -48.25 45.99
C ASP A 10 -0.20 -48.36 45.63
N LEU A 11 -0.96 -47.26 45.70
CA LEU A 11 -2.39 -47.25 45.35
C LEU A 11 -2.66 -47.22 43.84
N TYR A 12 -1.64 -46.91 43.03
CA TYR A 12 -1.75 -46.78 41.58
C TYR A 12 -1.13 -47.99 40.90
N LEU A 13 -1.96 -48.83 40.31
CA LEU A 13 -1.56 -50.14 39.76
C LEU A 13 -0.77 -50.03 38.44
N PHE A 14 -0.72 -48.84 37.83
CA PHE A 14 -0.04 -48.54 36.58
C PHE A 14 0.68 -47.18 36.68
N ASP A 15 1.92 -47.10 36.21
CA ASP A 15 2.74 -45.87 36.26
C ASP A 15 2.10 -44.67 35.52
N GLU A 16 1.22 -44.93 34.54
CA GLU A 16 0.50 -43.91 33.78
C GLU A 16 -0.64 -43.24 34.58
N SER A 17 -1.05 -43.84 35.70
CA SER A 17 -2.14 -43.32 36.54
C SER A 17 -1.68 -42.40 37.67
N VAL A 18 -0.36 -42.18 37.76
CA VAL A 18 0.21 -41.13 38.62
C VAL A 18 -0.22 -39.78 38.04
N PRO A 19 -0.82 -38.87 38.84
CA PRO A 19 -1.12 -37.53 38.36
C PRO A 19 0.18 -36.91 37.82
N ALA A 20 0.17 -36.56 36.52
CA ALA A 20 1.30 -35.93 35.85
C ALA A 20 1.84 -34.80 36.72
N GLU A 21 3.17 -34.73 36.90
CA GLU A 21 3.82 -33.84 37.84
C GLU A 21 3.16 -32.46 37.88
N ALA A 22 2.78 -32.03 39.09
CA ALA A 22 2.11 -30.76 39.37
C ALA A 22 3.03 -29.57 39.01
N GLY A 23 3.15 -29.29 37.72
CA GLY A 23 4.06 -28.25 37.20
C GLY A 23 3.96 -28.04 35.68
N HIS A 24 3.63 -29.07 34.89
CA HIS A 24 3.46 -28.91 33.45
C HIS A 24 1.99 -28.96 33.06
N GLY A 25 1.35 -27.79 33.11
CA GLY A 25 0.06 -27.59 32.44
C GLY A 25 0.20 -27.91 30.95
N PHE A 26 -0.71 -28.70 30.42
CA PHE A 26 -0.78 -28.98 28.99
C PHE A 26 -0.95 -27.67 28.21
N GLN A 27 0.13 -27.19 27.58
CA GLN A 27 0.08 -26.05 26.66
C GLN A 27 -0.19 -26.57 25.25
N SER A 28 -1.45 -26.48 24.81
CA SER A 28 -1.78 -26.67 23.41
C SER A 28 -1.38 -25.42 22.61
N GLU A 29 -0.10 -25.33 22.25
CA GLU A 29 0.31 -24.38 21.21
C GLU A 29 -0.04 -24.98 19.86
N CYS A 30 -1.23 -24.65 19.33
CA CYS A 30 -1.51 -24.88 17.92
C CYS A 30 -0.61 -23.93 17.10
N PRO A 31 0.37 -24.44 16.32
CA PRO A 31 1.22 -23.58 15.51
C PRO A 31 0.35 -22.83 14.50
N PRO A 32 0.56 -21.51 14.30
CA PRO A 32 -0.25 -20.72 13.39
C PRO A 32 -0.18 -21.31 11.99
N ASP A 33 -1.35 -21.60 11.43
CA ASP A 33 -1.50 -22.27 10.14
C ASP A 33 -0.85 -21.42 9.03
N LYS A 34 0.10 -22.02 8.29
CA LYS A 34 0.92 -21.29 7.29
C LYS A 34 0.22 -21.11 5.94
N LYS A 35 -0.96 -21.70 5.76
CA LYS A 35 -1.69 -21.73 4.49
C LYS A 35 -2.70 -20.58 4.44
N VAL A 36 -2.66 -19.80 3.37
CA VAL A 36 -3.71 -18.81 3.07
C VAL A 36 -4.99 -19.58 2.78
N LYS A 37 -5.99 -19.44 3.65
CA LYS A 37 -7.27 -20.12 3.49
C LYS A 37 -8.19 -19.29 2.58
N VAL A 38 -8.92 -19.95 1.67
CA VAL A 38 -9.88 -19.28 0.77
C VAL A 38 -11.00 -18.62 1.56
N GLU A 39 -11.37 -19.21 2.70
CA GLU A 39 -12.31 -18.64 3.68
C GLU A 39 -11.85 -17.32 4.29
N ASP A 40 -10.54 -17.07 4.37
CA ASP A 40 -9.97 -15.83 4.92
C ASP A 40 -9.81 -14.71 3.88
N LEU A 41 -10.07 -14.97 2.59
CA LEU A 41 -9.94 -13.95 1.53
C LEU A 41 -10.85 -12.73 1.77
N PHE A 42 -12.00 -12.93 2.42
CA PHE A 42 -12.96 -11.88 2.74
C PHE A 42 -12.92 -11.44 4.20
N ASN A 43 -12.06 -12.06 5.02
CA ASN A 43 -11.84 -11.62 6.38
C ASN A 43 -10.99 -10.35 6.36
N PHE A 44 -11.66 -9.20 6.42
CA PHE A 44 -11.01 -7.91 6.48
C PHE A 44 -10.35 -7.72 7.85
N SER A 45 -9.11 -8.23 8.00
CA SER A 45 -8.34 -8.03 9.21
C SER A 45 -7.79 -6.60 9.23
N ARG A 46 -8.21 -5.82 10.22
CA ARG A 46 -7.61 -4.50 10.45
C ARG A 46 -6.17 -4.70 10.96
N LYS A 47 -5.19 -4.00 10.40
CA LYS A 47 -3.78 -4.13 10.80
C LYS A 47 -3.41 -3.07 11.84
N ARG A 48 -2.11 -2.88 12.12
CA ARG A 48 -1.67 -1.76 12.95
C ARG A 48 -1.84 -0.50 12.09
N GLY A 49 -1.76 0.71 12.65
CA GLY A 49 -1.86 1.95 11.85
C GLY A 49 -3.23 2.31 11.23
N ASP A 50 -4.16 1.37 11.04
CA ASP A 50 -5.49 1.61 10.46
C ASP A 50 -6.30 2.69 11.18
N PHE A 51 -6.07 2.86 12.48
CA PHE A 51 -6.68 3.94 13.25
C PHE A 51 -6.20 5.31 12.80
N GLN A 52 -4.89 5.48 12.67
CA GLN A 52 -4.29 6.74 12.20
C GLN A 52 -4.71 7.02 10.75
N ALA A 53 -4.70 6.00 9.88
CA ALA A 53 -5.18 6.13 8.51
C ALA A 53 -6.65 6.54 8.45
N SER A 54 -7.51 5.97 9.30
CA SER A 54 -8.93 6.33 9.37
C SER A 54 -9.17 7.75 9.89
N ILE A 55 -8.32 8.25 10.81
CA ILE A 55 -8.37 9.65 11.27
C ILE A 55 -8.01 10.57 10.10
N VAL A 56 -6.89 10.31 9.41
CA VAL A 56 -6.46 11.13 8.27
C VAL A 56 -7.53 11.15 7.18
N ALA A 57 -8.10 10.00 6.84
CA ALA A 57 -9.17 9.91 5.85
C ALA A 57 -10.43 10.70 6.27
N ALA A 58 -10.82 10.64 7.55
CA ALA A 58 -11.94 11.41 8.06
C ALA A 58 -11.65 12.92 8.05
N LEU A 59 -10.44 13.34 8.41
CA LEU A 59 -10.02 14.74 8.34
C LEU A 59 -10.03 15.26 6.90
N LEU A 60 -9.54 14.47 5.93
CA LEU A 60 -9.60 14.82 4.51
C LEU A 60 -11.04 14.93 4.01
N ALA A 61 -11.92 13.99 4.37
CA ALA A 61 -13.33 14.03 3.99
C ALA A 61 -14.04 15.27 4.57
N LEU A 62 -13.78 15.58 5.85
CA LEU A 62 -14.30 16.78 6.51
C LEU A 62 -13.74 18.06 5.89
N PHE A 63 -12.45 18.07 5.54
CA PHE A 63 -11.83 19.19 4.81
C PHE A 63 -12.57 19.46 3.50
N PHE A 64 -12.79 18.43 2.66
CA PHE A 64 -13.53 18.62 1.41
C PHE A 64 -14.97 19.08 1.63
N LEU A 65 -15.62 18.61 2.70
CA LEU A 65 -16.97 19.06 3.06
C LEU A 65 -16.99 20.54 3.45
N VAL A 66 -16.04 21.00 4.26
CA VAL A 66 -15.94 22.41 4.68
C VAL A 66 -15.65 23.34 3.50
N PHE A 67 -14.77 22.92 2.58
CA PHE A 67 -14.39 23.74 1.43
C PHE A 67 -15.32 23.60 0.22
N PHE A 68 -16.32 22.71 0.26
CA PHE A 68 -17.23 22.44 -0.86
C PHE A 68 -17.90 23.70 -1.40
N GLY A 69 -18.46 24.54 -0.53
CA GLY A 69 -19.19 25.75 -0.93
C GLY A 69 -18.33 26.72 -1.74
N SER A 70 -17.15 27.03 -1.17
CA SER A 70 -16.18 27.96 -1.74
C SER A 70 -15.62 27.53 -3.10
N GLN A 71 -15.40 26.23 -3.30
CA GLN A 71 -14.74 25.71 -4.51
C GLN A 71 -15.71 25.34 -5.63
N THR A 72 -16.94 24.94 -5.29
CA THR A 72 -17.95 24.57 -6.30
C THR A 72 -18.77 25.76 -6.81
N GLY A 73 -18.56 26.95 -6.21
CA GLY A 73 -19.35 28.15 -6.49
C GLY A 73 -20.79 28.03 -6.01
N TRP A 74 -21.06 27.11 -5.08
CA TRP A 74 -22.39 26.90 -4.51
C TRP A 74 -22.87 28.14 -3.76
N ASP A 75 -21.98 28.82 -3.03
CA ASP A 75 -22.31 29.99 -2.21
C ASP A 75 -22.74 31.21 -3.05
N ALA A 76 -22.36 31.26 -4.33
CA ALA A 76 -22.72 32.34 -5.24
C ALA A 76 -24.06 32.11 -5.96
N ARG A 77 -24.76 31.00 -5.69
CA ARG A 77 -25.99 30.64 -6.41
C ARG A 77 -27.21 31.35 -5.85
N LYS A 78 -27.99 31.93 -6.75
CA LYS A 78 -29.34 32.44 -6.45
C LYS A 78 -30.34 31.30 -6.67
N LEU A 79 -30.84 30.73 -5.59
CA LEU A 79 -31.84 29.65 -5.62
C LEU A 79 -33.23 30.28 -5.82
N PRO A 80 -34.11 29.70 -6.67
CA PRO A 80 -35.51 30.11 -6.77
C PRO A 80 -36.27 29.83 -5.47
N ASP A 81 -37.31 30.62 -5.18
CA ASP A 81 -38.15 30.44 -3.99
C ASP A 81 -38.93 29.11 -4.00
N ASP A 82 -39.23 28.58 -5.20
CA ASP A 82 -39.84 27.27 -5.37
C ASP A 82 -38.79 26.20 -5.74
N MET A 83 -38.32 25.49 -4.72
CA MET A 83 -37.37 24.39 -4.86
C MET A 83 -37.94 23.20 -5.64
N GLY A 84 -39.26 22.99 -5.61
CA GLY A 84 -39.89 21.85 -6.29
C GLY A 84 -39.78 21.96 -7.81
N THR A 85 -40.10 23.14 -8.34
CA THR A 85 -39.97 23.43 -9.78
C THR A 85 -38.51 23.49 -10.22
N TYR A 86 -37.60 24.01 -9.38
CA TYR A 86 -36.16 23.99 -9.65
C TYR A 86 -35.61 22.57 -9.79
N VAL A 87 -35.95 21.67 -8.87
CA VAL A 87 -35.52 20.27 -8.91
C VAL A 87 -36.14 19.55 -10.12
N ALA A 88 -37.43 19.75 -10.39
CA ALA A 88 -38.10 19.17 -11.56
C ALA A 88 -37.47 19.64 -12.88
N TYR A 89 -37.11 20.92 -12.98
CA TYR A 89 -36.38 21.48 -14.11
C TYR A 89 -34.97 20.89 -14.24
N GLN A 90 -34.26 20.76 -13.12
CA GLN A 90 -32.88 20.30 -13.11
C GLN A 90 -32.75 18.82 -13.51
N PHE A 91 -33.69 17.98 -13.07
CA PHE A 91 -33.81 16.58 -13.48
C PHE A 91 -34.45 16.38 -14.86
N GLY A 92 -34.91 17.45 -15.51
CA GLY A 92 -35.53 17.40 -16.83
C GLY A 92 -36.95 16.83 -16.87
N LEU A 93 -37.62 16.81 -15.71
CA LEU A 93 -38.99 16.30 -15.52
C LEU A 93 -40.05 17.35 -15.88
N ALA A 94 -39.71 18.64 -15.80
CA ALA A 94 -40.60 19.74 -16.16
C ALA A 94 -39.81 20.80 -16.93
N ASP A 95 -40.38 21.28 -18.03
CA ASP A 95 -39.92 22.47 -18.72
C ASP A 95 -41.08 23.47 -18.74
N ILE A 96 -40.76 24.75 -18.72
CA ILE A 96 -41.76 25.85 -18.72
C ILE A 96 -42.60 25.82 -20.01
N GLU A 97 -42.16 25.06 -21.03
CA GLU A 97 -42.74 24.93 -22.38
C GLU A 97 -43.18 23.50 -22.78
N GLY A 98 -43.27 22.54 -21.84
CA GLY A 98 -43.84 21.21 -22.13
C GLY A 98 -42.99 20.26 -23.00
N ARG A 99 -41.68 20.52 -23.17
CA ARG A 99 -40.73 19.57 -23.79
C ARG A 99 -39.95 18.80 -22.73
N VAL A 100 -39.87 17.47 -22.87
CA VAL A 100 -39.00 16.65 -22.00
C VAL A 100 -37.54 16.96 -22.34
N THR A 101 -36.81 17.53 -21.39
CA THR A 101 -35.38 17.82 -21.58
C THR A 101 -34.52 16.61 -21.17
N ARG A 102 -33.35 16.48 -21.80
CA ARG A 102 -32.44 15.37 -21.58
C ARG A 102 -31.82 15.46 -20.18
N LEU A 103 -32.00 14.43 -19.36
CA LEU A 103 -31.52 14.22 -17.97
C LEU A 103 -30.05 14.63 -17.71
N GLY A 104 -29.22 14.75 -18.74
CA GLY A 104 -27.80 15.10 -18.63
C GLY A 104 -27.48 16.54 -18.21
N ARG A 105 -28.46 17.44 -18.03
CA ARG A 105 -28.19 18.84 -17.65
C ARG A 105 -27.73 18.99 -16.19
N ILE A 106 -28.27 18.18 -15.25
CA ILE A 106 -27.82 18.17 -13.84
C ILE A 106 -26.40 17.65 -13.69
N VAL A 107 -26.05 16.58 -14.40
CA VAL A 107 -24.72 15.96 -14.32
C VAL A 107 -23.62 16.90 -14.84
N LYS A 108 -23.96 17.83 -15.73
CA LYS A 108 -23.04 18.85 -16.25
C LYS A 108 -22.73 19.98 -15.26
N GLN A 109 -23.41 20.05 -14.13
CA GLN A 109 -23.16 21.11 -13.15
C GLN A 109 -21.91 20.80 -12.32
N SER A 110 -21.05 21.80 -12.13
CA SER A 110 -19.75 21.68 -11.45
C SER A 110 -19.82 21.16 -10.00
N TRP A 111 -20.95 21.32 -9.31
CA TRP A 111 -21.13 20.93 -7.90
C TRP A 111 -21.71 19.52 -7.72
N VAL A 112 -22.42 18.98 -8.71
CA VAL A 112 -23.19 17.73 -8.55
C VAL A 112 -22.26 16.54 -8.34
N ALA A 113 -21.22 16.40 -9.16
CA ALA A 113 -20.26 15.31 -9.01
C ALA A 113 -19.49 15.40 -7.67
N PRO A 114 -18.91 16.55 -7.26
CA PRO A 114 -18.29 16.68 -5.95
C PRO A 114 -19.25 16.41 -4.78
N LEU A 115 -20.51 16.86 -4.86
CA LEU A 115 -21.49 16.61 -3.80
C LEU A 115 -21.79 15.13 -3.65
N LEU A 116 -22.04 14.42 -4.76
CA LEU A 116 -22.27 12.97 -4.74
C LEU A 116 -21.08 12.23 -4.13
N CYS A 117 -19.86 12.63 -4.49
CA CYS A 117 -18.66 12.09 -3.87
C CYS A 117 -18.63 12.33 -2.36
N LEU A 118 -18.95 13.53 -1.88
CA LEU A 118 -18.98 13.86 -0.45
C LEU A 118 -20.06 13.10 0.32
N ILE A 119 -21.25 12.96 -0.28
CA ILE A 119 -22.37 12.19 0.30
C ILE A 119 -21.97 10.74 0.53
N ILE A 120 -21.12 10.16 -0.31
CA ILE A 120 -20.61 8.79 -0.13
C ILE A 120 -19.39 8.79 0.81
N LEU A 121 -18.42 9.67 0.56
CA LEU A 121 -17.12 9.68 1.20
C LEU A 121 -17.21 10.01 2.70
N VAL A 122 -17.98 11.02 3.08
CA VAL A 122 -18.05 11.49 4.47
C VAL A 122 -18.65 10.44 5.41
N PRO A 123 -19.84 9.87 5.14
CA PRO A 123 -20.38 8.83 6.02
C PRO A 123 -19.52 7.57 5.99
N ALA A 124 -18.95 7.18 4.84
CA ALA A 124 -18.04 6.04 4.76
C ALA A 124 -16.77 6.25 5.62
N ALA A 125 -16.17 7.44 5.57
CA ALA A 125 -14.98 7.79 6.35
C ALA A 125 -15.28 7.82 7.86
N LEU A 126 -16.42 8.41 8.26
CA LEU A 126 -16.85 8.44 9.66
C LEU A 126 -17.19 7.04 10.18
N TRP A 127 -17.85 6.21 9.38
CA TRP A 127 -18.14 4.82 9.72
C TRP A 127 -16.85 4.02 9.89
N ASN A 128 -15.89 4.20 8.98
CA ASN A 128 -14.59 3.55 9.07
C ASN A 128 -13.81 3.99 10.32
N LEU A 129 -13.80 5.29 10.65
CA LEU A 129 -13.17 5.82 11.85
C LEU A 129 -13.81 5.25 13.12
N ARG A 130 -15.14 5.17 13.19
CA ARG A 130 -15.85 4.60 14.33
C ARG A 130 -15.51 3.12 14.53
N ALA A 131 -15.47 2.35 13.46
CA ALA A 131 -15.08 0.94 13.51
C ALA A 131 -13.61 0.78 13.93
N SER A 132 -12.71 1.62 13.40
CA SER A 132 -11.29 1.61 13.75
C SER A 132 -11.04 1.98 15.22
N TRP A 133 -11.84 2.92 15.75
CA TRP A 133 -11.81 3.32 17.15
C TRP A 133 -12.15 2.14 18.07
N LYS A 134 -13.26 1.43 17.79
CA LYS A 134 -13.70 0.27 18.57
C LYS A 134 -12.60 -0.80 18.64
N GLU A 135 -12.03 -1.16 17.51
CA GLU A 135 -10.94 -2.15 17.43
C GLU A 135 -9.68 -1.69 18.19
N THR A 136 -9.33 -0.41 18.09
CA THR A 136 -8.18 0.14 18.81
C THR A 136 -8.39 0.13 20.31
N THR A 137 -9.61 0.48 20.77
CA THR A 137 -9.95 0.40 22.19
C THR A 137 -9.93 -1.04 22.71
N TRP A 138 -10.41 -1.99 21.90
CA TRP A 138 -10.35 -3.41 22.20
C TRP A 138 -8.89 -3.89 22.30
N ARG A 139 -8.04 -3.59 21.31
CA ARG A 139 -6.61 -3.96 21.32
C ARG A 139 -5.83 -3.38 22.49
N LYS A 140 -6.12 -2.14 22.88
CA LYS A 140 -5.53 -1.51 24.08
C LYS A 140 -5.92 -2.28 25.34
N ARG A 141 -7.15 -2.81 25.41
CA ARG A 141 -7.62 -3.63 26.52
C ARG A 141 -6.87 -4.97 26.63
N PHE A 142 -6.44 -5.53 25.51
CA PHE A 142 -5.63 -6.76 25.44
C PHE A 142 -4.11 -6.50 25.36
N LEU A 143 -3.67 -5.26 25.61
CA LEU A 143 -2.24 -4.87 25.59
C LEU A 143 -1.52 -5.24 24.28
N LEU A 144 -2.24 -5.30 23.17
CA LEU A 144 -1.67 -5.60 21.85
C LEU A 144 -0.90 -4.39 21.31
N PRO A 145 0.23 -4.60 20.60
CA PRO A 145 1.00 -3.50 20.02
C PRO A 145 0.19 -2.77 18.94
N THR A 146 -0.05 -1.48 19.16
CA THR A 146 -0.85 -0.60 18.29
C THR A 146 -0.02 0.43 17.51
N SER A 147 1.29 0.47 17.71
CA SER A 147 2.16 1.48 17.10
C SER A 147 2.23 1.33 15.57
N ALA A 148 1.91 2.42 14.86
CA ALA A 148 2.00 2.50 13.41
C ALA A 148 3.44 2.67 12.90
N TYR A 149 4.37 3.05 13.79
CA TYR A 149 5.76 3.28 13.45
C TYR A 149 6.39 2.07 12.74
N PHE A 150 6.06 0.85 13.19
CA PHE A 150 6.57 -0.37 12.57
C PHE A 150 6.16 -0.47 11.08
N GLU A 151 4.93 -0.10 10.73
CA GLU A 151 4.48 -0.10 9.35
C GLU A 151 5.09 1.05 8.56
N LEU A 152 5.18 2.23 9.16
CA LEU A 152 5.80 3.40 8.54
C LEU A 152 7.25 3.14 8.15
N THR A 153 8.03 2.45 8.99
CA THR A 153 9.39 2.03 8.62
C THR A 153 9.45 1.10 7.40
N LYS A 154 8.43 0.26 7.20
CA LYS A 154 8.34 -0.59 5.99
C LYS A 154 8.00 0.23 4.75
N TYR A 155 7.13 1.22 4.87
CA TYR A 155 6.83 2.13 3.76
C TYR A 155 8.03 3.02 3.40
N VAL A 156 8.75 3.54 4.39
CA VAL A 156 10.00 4.29 4.17
C VAL A 156 11.05 3.41 3.49
N ALA A 157 11.17 2.14 3.89
CA ALA A 157 12.04 1.19 3.20
C ALA A 157 11.58 0.93 1.74
N ALA A 158 10.28 1.02 1.43
CA ALA A 158 9.80 0.95 0.05
C ALA A 158 10.17 2.21 -0.76
N LEU A 159 10.10 3.40 -0.14
CA LEU A 159 10.52 4.66 -0.77
C LEU A 159 12.02 4.67 -1.11
N GLU A 160 12.84 3.91 -0.39
CA GLU A 160 14.26 3.71 -0.74
C GLU A 160 14.43 3.17 -2.17
N TYR A 161 13.58 2.24 -2.60
CA TYR A 161 13.63 1.71 -3.97
C TYR A 161 13.19 2.72 -5.02
N VAL A 162 12.25 3.60 -4.68
CA VAL A 162 11.88 4.75 -5.53
C VAL A 162 13.07 5.69 -5.66
N ALA A 163 13.79 5.96 -4.57
CA ALA A 163 14.99 6.78 -4.59
C ALA A 163 16.09 6.15 -5.47
N TYR A 164 16.28 4.82 -5.45
CA TYR A 164 17.21 4.14 -6.36
C TYR A 164 16.80 4.28 -7.82
N PHE A 165 15.50 4.24 -8.12
CA PHE A 165 15.01 4.48 -9.48
C PHE A 165 15.26 5.94 -9.93
N ILE A 166 15.03 6.92 -9.06
CA ILE A 166 15.36 8.32 -9.35
C ILE A 166 16.88 8.49 -9.52
N GLY A 167 17.69 7.88 -8.66
CA GLY A 167 19.14 7.89 -8.81
C GLY A 167 19.57 7.31 -10.16
N TYR A 168 18.93 6.23 -10.61
CA TYR A 168 19.19 5.64 -11.92
C TYR A 168 18.88 6.60 -13.07
N THR A 169 17.72 7.28 -13.07
CA THR A 169 17.40 8.22 -14.16
C THR A 169 18.37 9.41 -14.22
N LEU A 170 18.97 9.79 -13.09
CA LEU A 170 19.99 10.83 -13.02
C LEU A 170 21.38 10.34 -13.46
N ILE A 171 21.71 9.06 -13.22
CA ILE A 171 23.01 8.48 -13.58
C ILE A 171 23.07 8.09 -15.06
N VAL A 172 21.95 7.67 -15.67
CA VAL A 172 21.89 7.22 -17.08
C VAL A 172 22.46 8.24 -18.08
N PRO A 173 22.15 9.55 -18.01
CA PRO A 173 22.74 10.54 -18.90
C PRO A 173 24.26 10.71 -18.73
N ILE A 174 24.81 10.33 -17.57
CA ILE A 174 26.22 10.53 -17.23
C ILE A 174 27.07 9.31 -17.62
N LEU A 175 26.64 8.11 -17.21
CA LEU A 175 27.40 6.87 -17.40
C LEU A 175 26.94 6.06 -18.63
N GLY A 176 25.80 6.39 -19.22
CA GLY A 176 25.18 5.61 -20.28
C GLY A 176 24.33 4.46 -19.73
N TYR A 177 23.50 3.88 -20.61
CA TYR A 177 22.51 2.87 -20.22
C TYR A 177 23.15 1.57 -19.71
N LEU A 178 24.16 1.04 -20.40
CA LEU A 178 24.83 -0.21 -20.04
C LEU A 178 25.48 -0.14 -18.65
N VAL A 179 26.32 0.87 -18.41
CA VAL A 179 27.07 0.95 -17.15
C VAL A 179 26.13 1.23 -15.97
N SER A 180 25.14 2.12 -16.17
CA SER A 180 24.18 2.47 -15.11
C SER A 180 23.33 1.28 -14.67
N THR A 181 22.85 0.47 -15.63
CA THR A 181 22.03 -0.71 -15.34
C THR A 181 22.84 -1.83 -14.69
N LEU A 182 24.09 -2.07 -15.11
CA LEU A 182 24.95 -3.07 -14.48
C LEU A 182 25.30 -2.70 -13.03
N ILE A 183 25.64 -1.43 -12.78
CA ILE A 183 25.93 -0.94 -11.42
C ILE A 183 24.69 -1.06 -10.55
N LEU A 184 23.55 -0.50 -10.99
CA LEU A 184 22.34 -0.46 -10.18
C LEU A 184 21.76 -1.86 -9.95
N GLY A 185 21.69 -2.70 -10.98
CA GLY A 185 21.14 -4.05 -10.87
C GLY A 185 21.98 -4.94 -9.95
N THR A 186 23.31 -4.81 -9.98
CA THR A 186 24.20 -5.51 -9.03
C THR A 186 24.10 -4.91 -7.62
N TYR A 187 23.97 -3.59 -7.49
CA TYR A 187 23.81 -2.93 -6.19
C TYR A 187 22.49 -3.32 -5.51
N LEU A 188 21.40 -3.46 -6.28
CA LEU A 188 20.09 -3.82 -5.74
C LEU A 188 20.08 -5.24 -5.15
N THR A 189 20.75 -6.20 -5.79
CA THR A 189 20.87 -7.57 -5.24
C THR A 189 21.68 -7.59 -3.95
N TRP A 190 22.74 -6.80 -3.88
CA TRP A 190 23.51 -6.61 -2.64
C TRP A 190 22.65 -5.96 -1.54
N ARG A 191 21.88 -4.92 -1.87
CA ARG A 191 21.01 -4.20 -0.92
C ARG A 191 19.88 -5.06 -0.35
N LEU A 192 19.35 -5.99 -1.14
CA LEU A 192 18.35 -6.98 -0.73
C LEU A 192 18.92 -8.02 0.27
N GLY A 193 20.23 -8.03 0.51
CA GLY A 193 20.89 -8.94 1.44
C GLY A 193 21.43 -10.22 0.79
N TYR A 194 21.30 -10.36 -0.53
CA TYR A 194 21.87 -11.48 -1.29
C TYR A 194 23.37 -11.27 -1.51
N ARG A 195 24.14 -11.32 -0.42
CA ARG A 195 25.58 -11.01 -0.41
C ARG A 195 26.48 -12.15 -0.87
N SER A 196 25.93 -13.33 -1.16
CA SER A 196 26.75 -14.44 -1.65
C SER A 196 27.21 -14.15 -3.09
N PRO A 197 28.43 -14.55 -3.47
CA PRO A 197 28.97 -14.26 -4.81
C PRO A 197 28.13 -14.88 -5.93
N ARG A 198 27.46 -16.00 -5.66
CA ARG A 198 26.51 -16.63 -6.59
C ARG A 198 25.36 -15.68 -6.93
N TRP A 199 24.75 -15.06 -5.90
CA TRP A 199 23.62 -14.16 -6.11
C TRP A 199 24.03 -12.84 -6.78
N ILE A 200 25.19 -12.30 -6.41
CA ILE A 200 25.75 -11.12 -7.06
C ILE A 200 25.97 -11.40 -8.56
N MET A 201 26.54 -12.55 -8.90
CA MET A 201 26.75 -12.95 -10.31
C MET A 201 25.44 -13.15 -11.06
N THR A 202 24.42 -13.74 -10.44
CA THR A 202 23.08 -13.82 -11.06
C THR A 202 22.46 -12.44 -11.28
N GLY A 203 22.69 -11.48 -10.37
CA GLY A 203 22.22 -10.10 -10.52
C GLY A 203 22.95 -9.34 -11.63
N PHE A 204 24.25 -9.56 -11.77
CA PHE A 204 25.02 -9.01 -12.88
C PHE A 204 24.54 -9.58 -14.23
N LEU A 205 24.41 -10.91 -14.33
CA LEU A 205 23.93 -11.59 -15.53
C LEU A 205 22.51 -11.17 -15.91
N SER A 206 21.61 -11.04 -14.93
CA SER A 206 20.25 -10.56 -15.20
C SER A 206 20.26 -9.10 -15.71
N SER A 207 21.13 -8.25 -15.17
CA SER A 207 21.28 -6.87 -15.63
C SER A 207 21.79 -6.80 -17.07
N VAL A 208 22.76 -7.64 -17.44
CA VAL A 208 23.20 -7.79 -18.85
C VAL A 208 22.04 -8.22 -19.74
N ALA A 209 21.26 -9.23 -19.32
CA ALA A 209 20.12 -9.72 -20.08
C ALA A 209 19.05 -8.63 -20.27
N VAL A 210 18.81 -7.79 -19.26
CA VAL A 210 17.90 -6.63 -19.34
C VAL A 210 18.43 -5.63 -20.37
N VAL A 211 19.71 -5.26 -20.35
CA VAL A 211 20.27 -4.33 -21.33
C VAL A 211 20.08 -4.84 -22.76
N LEU A 212 20.39 -6.12 -22.98
CA LEU A 212 20.24 -6.75 -24.29
C LEU A 212 18.77 -6.83 -24.71
N ALA A 213 17.84 -7.18 -23.81
CA ALA A 213 16.42 -7.24 -24.11
C ALA A 213 15.86 -5.85 -24.50
N PHE A 214 16.19 -4.80 -23.75
CA PHE A 214 15.74 -3.45 -24.06
C PHE A 214 16.37 -2.92 -25.36
N ARG A 215 17.66 -3.22 -25.61
CA ARG A 215 18.31 -2.79 -26.86
C ARG A 215 17.75 -3.50 -28.08
N THR A 216 17.59 -4.83 -28.01
CA THR A 216 17.16 -5.65 -29.15
C THR A 216 15.65 -5.53 -29.41
N PHE A 217 14.83 -5.41 -28.37
CA PHE A 217 13.38 -5.39 -28.51
C PHE A 217 12.80 -3.98 -28.67
N LEU A 218 13.33 -2.97 -27.95
CA LEU A 218 12.70 -1.63 -27.87
C LEU A 218 13.43 -0.54 -28.68
N GLN A 219 14.62 -0.82 -29.24
CA GLN A 219 15.42 0.11 -30.07
C GLN A 219 15.46 1.56 -29.55
N ILE A 220 15.54 1.73 -28.23
CA ILE A 220 15.48 3.05 -27.60
C ILE A 220 16.73 3.84 -28.02
N LYS A 221 16.51 5.02 -28.63
CA LYS A 221 17.57 5.96 -28.95
C LYS A 221 18.07 6.59 -27.65
N THR A 222 19.29 6.23 -27.24
CA THR A 222 19.95 6.81 -26.07
C THR A 222 20.45 8.23 -26.38
N PRO A 223 20.54 9.11 -25.37
CA PRO A 223 21.02 10.48 -25.55
C PRO A 223 22.47 10.47 -26.09
N LEU A 224 22.74 11.34 -27.07
CA LEU A 224 24.01 11.38 -27.82
C LEU A 224 25.22 11.89 -27.02
N ASN A 225 25.00 12.52 -25.87
CA ASN A 225 26.06 13.11 -25.06
C ASN A 225 26.13 12.37 -23.71
N ILE A 226 27.08 11.43 -23.62
CA ILE A 226 27.35 10.63 -22.43
C ILE A 226 28.78 10.95 -21.99
N TRP A 227 28.92 11.60 -20.83
CA TRP A 227 30.21 12.07 -20.31
C TRP A 227 31.27 10.95 -20.22
N LEU A 228 30.86 9.76 -19.78
CA LEU A 228 31.78 8.62 -19.66
C LEU A 228 32.33 8.17 -21.02
N TYR A 229 31.54 8.27 -22.08
CA TYR A 229 31.94 7.79 -23.41
C TYR A 229 32.91 8.76 -24.09
N ASP A 230 32.91 10.04 -23.71
CA ASP A 230 33.87 11.03 -24.22
C ASP A 230 35.31 10.81 -23.72
N GLN A 231 35.50 10.00 -22.68
CA GLN A 231 36.81 9.63 -22.16
C GLN A 231 37.42 8.39 -22.84
N LEU A 232 36.66 7.72 -23.71
CA LEU A 232 37.09 6.49 -24.39
C LEU A 232 37.78 6.78 -25.74
N PRO A 233 38.75 5.94 -26.17
CA PRO A 233 39.32 6.01 -27.51
C PRO A 233 38.24 5.95 -28.61
N ASP A 234 38.45 6.67 -29.72
CA ASP A 234 37.44 6.91 -30.76
C ASP A 234 36.74 5.63 -31.25
N ALA A 235 37.49 4.55 -31.48
CA ALA A 235 36.93 3.26 -31.93
C ALA A 235 35.98 2.63 -30.90
N THR A 236 36.33 2.67 -29.61
CA THR A 236 35.51 2.14 -28.52
C THR A 236 34.32 3.03 -28.20
N ARG A 237 34.47 4.36 -28.33
CA ARG A 237 33.38 5.34 -28.17
C ARG A 237 32.29 5.14 -29.22
N ALA A 238 32.69 5.00 -30.49
CA ALA A 238 31.75 4.74 -31.59
C ALA A 238 30.99 3.42 -31.40
N PHE A 239 31.66 2.36 -30.94
CA PHE A 239 31.01 1.08 -30.61
C PHE A 239 29.97 1.24 -29.49
N MET A 240 30.33 1.89 -28.38
CA MET A 240 29.41 2.09 -27.25
C MET A 240 28.21 2.95 -27.65
N LEU A 241 28.40 4.08 -28.31
CA LEU A 241 27.29 4.92 -28.80
C LEU A 241 26.38 4.20 -29.80
N THR A 242 26.95 3.31 -30.61
CA THR A 242 26.18 2.57 -31.62
C THR A 242 25.33 1.47 -30.98
N TYR A 243 25.85 0.76 -29.98
CA TYR A 243 25.20 -0.45 -29.44
C TYR A 243 24.55 -0.27 -28.05
N PHE A 244 24.94 0.73 -27.26
CA PHE A 244 24.59 0.85 -25.83
C PHE A 244 24.35 2.30 -25.38
#